data_AF-X6CXS9-F1
#
_entry.id   AF-X6CXS9-F1
#
_cell.length_a   1.000
_cell.length_b   1.000
_cell.length_c   1.000
_cell.angle_alpha   90.00
_cell.angle_beta   90.00
_cell.angle_gamma   90.00
#
_symmetry.space_group_name_H-M   'P 1'
#
loop_
_entity.id
_entity.type
_entity.pdbx_description
1 polymer ?
#
loop_
_entity_poly.entity_id
_entity_poly.type
_entity_poly.pdbx_seq_one_letter_code
_entity_poly.pdbx_strand_id
1 'polypeptide(L)' 'MHDHLELELARARQRVKRAEVFLKRANEMLDEERGVGISLALCCRIRSEQKNVAEARSRLRQIDPTTH' A
#
# COMPACT_ATOMS: atom_id res chain seq x y z
N MET A 1 -0.63 -8.49 -28.18
CA MET A 1 -1.58 -8.74 -27.07
C MET A 1 -0.90 -9.06 -25.73
N HIS A 2 0.40 -9.37 -25.67
CA HIS A 2 1.11 -9.56 -24.40
C HIS A 2 1.50 -8.22 -23.72
N ASP A 3 1.86 -7.19 -24.49
CA ASP A 3 2.34 -5.91 -23.95
C ASP A 3 1.31 -5.16 -23.09
N HIS A 4 0.01 -5.34 -23.37
CA HIS A 4 -1.05 -4.69 -22.59
C HIS A 4 -1.16 -5.30 -21.18
N LEU A 5 -1.12 -6.62 -21.08
CA LEU A 5 -1.19 -7.33 -19.80
C LEU A 5 0.07 -7.09 -18.96
N GLU A 6 1.24 -7.07 -19.59
CA GLU A 6 2.50 -6.74 -18.92
C GLU A 6 2.52 -5.30 -18.40
N LEU A 7 1.96 -4.35 -19.16
CA LEU A 7 1.84 -2.96 -18.73
C LEU A 7 0.86 -2.81 -17.56
N GLU A 8 -0.28 -3.50 -17.59
CA GLU A 8 -1.25 -3.54 -16.48
C GLU A 8 -0.62 -4.12 -15.21
N LEU A 9 0.12 -5.23 -15.35
CA LEU A 9 0.84 -5.88 -14.26
C LEU A 9 1.93 -4.96 -13.67
N ALA A 10 2.73 -4.32 -14.52
CA ALA A 10 3.75 -3.38 -14.09
C ALA A 10 3.15 -2.18 -13.32
N ARG A 11 2.01 -1.65 -13.78
CA ARG A 11 1.27 -0.59 -13.09
C ARG A 11 0.73 -1.05 -11.74
N ALA A 12 0.18 -2.26 -11.67
CA ALA A 12 -0.32 -2.83 -10.42
C ALA A 12 0.82 -3.03 -9.40
N ARG A 13 1.96 -3.58 -9.83
CA ARG A 13 3.16 -3.72 -9.00
C ARG A 13 3.69 -2.37 -8.51
N GLN A 14 3.74 -1.36 -9.37
CA GLN A 14 4.16 -0.01 -9.00
C GLN A 14 3.24 0.60 -7.94
N ARG A 15 1.93 0.41 -8.06
CA ARG A 15 0.95 0.90 -7.06
C ARG A 15 1.14 0.23 -5.71
N VAL A 16 1.33 -1.09 -5.67
CA VAL A 16 1.61 -1.83 -4.43
C VAL A 16 2.88 -1.29 -3.78
N LYS A 17 3.98 -1.18 -4.53
CA LYS A 17 5.25 -0.70 -4.00
C LYS A 17 5.18 0.72 -3.46
N ARG A 18 4.41 1.61 -4.11
CA ARG A 18 4.15 2.96 -3.59
C ARG A 18 3.37 2.93 -2.29
N ALA A 19 2.30 2.15 -2.22
CA ALA A 19 1.49 2.03 -1.01
C ALA A 19 2.30 1.46 0.18
N GLU A 20 3.19 0.50 -0.07
CA GLU A 20 4.11 -0.03 0.93
C GLU A 20 5.09 1.02 1.45
N VAL A 21 5.66 1.86 0.56
CA VAL A 21 6.54 2.97 0.97
C VAL A 21 5.79 4.00 1.80
N PHE A 22 4.55 4.35 1.44
CA PHE A 22 3.71 5.25 2.23
C PHE A 22 3.40 4.68 3.62
N LEU A 23 3.06 3.40 3.69
CA LEU A 23 2.82 2.72 4.95
C LEU A 23 4.07 2.70 5.84
N LYS A 24 5.24 2.38 5.26
CA LYS A 24 6.51 2.41 5.99
C LYS A 24 6.78 3.79 6.57
N ARG A 25 6.63 4.85 5.77
CA ARG A 25 6.82 6.23 6.22
C ARG A 25 5.82 6.62 7.30
N ALA A 26 4.56 6.18 7.21
CA ALA A 26 3.57 6.46 8.23
C ALA A 26 3.89 5.77 9.57
N ASN A 27 4.44 4.55 9.52
CA ASN A 27 4.94 3.85 10.71
C ASN A 27 6.19 4.53 11.30
N GLU A 28 7.15 4.95 10.47
CA GLU A 28 8.34 5.70 10.93
C GLU A 28 7.92 7.01 11.65
N MET A 29 6.84 7.66 11.21
CA MET A 29 6.28 8.83 11.90
C MET A 29 5.61 8.53 13.24
N LEU A 30 5.22 7.27 13.50
CA LEU A 30 4.77 6.83 14.84
C LEU A 30 5.95 6.55 15.78
N ASP A 31 7.07 6.09 15.24
CA ASP A 31 8.28 5.79 16.02
C ASP A 31 9.01 7.07 16.47
N GLU A 32 8.84 8.19 15.75
CA GLU A 32 9.21 9.51 16.25
C GLU A 32 8.27 9.91 17.40
N GLU A 33 8.82 10.05 18.61
CA GLU A 33 8.10 10.34 19.86
C GLU A 33 7.32 11.67 19.77
N ARG A 34 6.09 11.60 19.26
CA ARG A 34 5.16 12.72 19.09
C ARG A 34 3.91 12.43 19.91
N GLY A 35 3.53 13.36 20.79
CA GLY A 35 2.51 13.19 21.83
C GLY A 35 1.19 12.54 21.38
N VAL A 36 0.45 11.99 22.35
CA VAL A 36 -0.68 11.03 22.19
C VAL A 36 -1.74 11.44 21.14
N GLY A 37 -2.03 12.74 21.00
CA GLY A 37 -2.97 13.24 19.99
C GLY A 37 -2.49 13.10 18.53
N ILE A 38 -1.18 13.24 18.30
CA ILE A 38 -0.54 13.01 16.99
C ILE A 38 -0.53 11.50 16.69
N SER A 39 -0.29 10.67 17.71
CA SER A 39 -0.32 9.21 17.60
C SER A 39 -1.68 8.65 17.14
N LEU A 40 -2.81 9.16 17.65
CA LEU A 40 -4.14 8.69 17.23
C LEU A 40 -4.45 9.03 15.75
N ALA A 41 -4.17 10.26 15.32
CA ALA A 41 -4.37 10.68 13.93
C ALA A 41 -3.47 9.87 12.97
N LEU A 42 -2.23 9.60 13.37
CA LEU A 42 -1.31 8.73 12.63
C LEU A 42 -1.80 7.27 12.58
N CYS A 43 -2.30 6.71 13.68
CA CYS A 43 -2.90 5.37 13.71
C CYS A 43 -4.13 5.27 12.79
N CYS A 44 -4.95 6.32 12.68
CA CYS A 44 -6.04 6.37 11.70
C CYS A 44 -5.50 6.38 10.26
N ARG A 45 -4.46 7.17 9.98
CA ARG A 45 -3.81 7.22 8.66
C ARG A 45 -3.21 5.87 8.27
N ILE A 46 -2.49 5.21 9.18
CA ILE A 46 -1.90 3.88 8.95
C ILE A 46 -2.97 2.85 8.62
N ARG A 47 -4.07 2.83 9.37
CA ARG A 47 -5.19 1.92 9.08
C ARG A 47 -5.79 2.18 7.69
N SER A 48 -5.90 3.43 7.26
CA SER A 48 -6.34 3.77 5.90
C SER A 48 -5.35 3.28 4.85
N GLU A 49 -4.04 3.48 5.05
CA GLU A 49 -3.02 2.99 4.11
C GLU A 49 -2.97 1.46 4.06
N GLN A 50 -3.14 0.77 5.20
CA GLN A 50 -3.25 -0.70 5.22
C GLN A 50 -4.43 -1.20 4.40
N LYS A 51 -5.60 -0.53 4.49
CA LYS A 51 -6.77 -0.84 3.65
C LYS A 51 -6.45 -0.64 2.17
N ASN A 52 -5.80 0.47 1.82
CA ASN A 52 -5.40 0.76 0.44
C ASN A 52 -4.44 -0.31 -0.11
N VAL A 53 -3.48 -0.78 0.69
CA VAL A 53 -2.57 -1.88 0.32
C VAL A 53 -3.34 -3.18 0.11
N ALA A 54 -4.24 -3.54 1.02
CA ALA A 54 -5.04 -4.76 0.93
C ALA A 54 -5.92 -4.76 -0.33
N GLU A 55 -6.55 -3.62 -0.64
CA GLU A 55 -7.35 -3.45 -1.84
C GLU A 55 -6.49 -3.53 -3.12
N ALA A 56 -5.34 -2.86 -3.14
CA ALA A 56 -4.42 -2.93 -4.27
C ALA A 56 -3.91 -4.36 -4.52
N ARG A 57 -3.60 -5.11 -3.45
CA ARG A 57 -3.22 -6.53 -3.53
C ARG A 57 -4.36 -7.40 -4.02
N SER A 58 -5.59 -7.15 -3.56
CA SER A 58 -6.78 -7.87 -4.05
C SER A 58 -6.98 -7.65 -5.55
N ARG A 59 -6.86 -6.40 -6.02
CA ARG A 59 -6.92 -6.07 -7.45
C ARG A 59 -5.78 -6.71 -8.25
N LEU A 60 -4.57 -6.74 -7.70
CA LEU A 60 -3.43 -7.42 -8.33
C LEU A 60 -3.69 -8.93 -8.49
N ARG A 61 -4.23 -9.60 -7.47
CA ARG A 61 -4.58 -11.03 -7.54
C ARG A 61 -5.68 -11.34 -8.56
N GLN A 62 -6.57 -10.40 -8.85
CA GLN A 62 -7.57 -10.55 -9.91
C GLN A 62 -6.94 -10.47 -11.31
N ILE A 63 -5.84 -9.73 -11.46
CA ILE A 63 -5.12 -9.56 -12.73
C ILE A 63 -4.10 -10.69 -12.93
N ASP A 64 -3.42 -11.10 -11.87
CA ASP A 64 -2.42 -12.17 -11.85
C ASP A 64 -2.71 -13.15 -10.69
N PRO A 65 -3.47 -14.24 -10.95
CA PRO A 65 -3.85 -15.22 -9.94
C PRO A 65 -2.66 -16.06 -9.43
N THR A 66 -1.49 -15.96 -10.07
CA THR A 66 -0.25 -16.66 -9.70
C THR A 66 0.58 -15.92 -8.65
N THR A 67 0.24 -14.66 -8.33
CA THR A 67 0.91 -13.88 -7.28
C THR A 67 0.39 -14.28 -5.90
N HIS A 68 1.13 -15.17 -5.20
CA HIS A 68 0.84 -15.65 -3.85
C HIS A 68 1.35 -14.69 -2.76
#